data_AF-A0A9X7PM12-F1
#
_entry.id   AF-A0A9X7PM12-F1
#
_cell.length_a   1.000
_cell.length_b   1.000
_cell.length_c   1.000
_cell.angle_alpha   90.00
_cell.angle_beta   90.00
_cell.angle_gamma   90.00
#
_symmetry.space_group_name_H-M   'P 1'
#
loop_
_entity.id
_entity.type
_entity.pdbx_description
1 polymer ?
#
loop_
_entity_poly.entity_id
_entity_poly.type
_entity_poly.pdbx_seq_one_letter_code
_entity_poly.pdbx_strand_id
1 'polypeptide(L)'
;MDIILTPKAFEWYKEELDLQEGDAVRFFARYGGCSTVQKGFSLGVAKDEPVEPRAQTTVGGVTFFVEDSDIWYFDRHNLIIDFNEQANEPVFIIE
;
A
#
# COMPACT_ATOMS: atom_id res chain seq x y z
N MET A 1 13.29 1.00 1.08
CA MET A 1 11.84 0.89 1.00
C MET A 1 11.28 2.17 0.43
N ASP A 2 10.90 2.08 -0.82
CA ASP A 2 10.07 3.05 -1.53
C ASP A 2 8.70 2.42 -1.79
N ILE A 3 7.70 3.26 -2.01
CA ILE A 3 6.35 2.85 -2.43
C ILE A 3 6.17 3.27 -3.88
N ILE A 4 5.94 2.31 -4.76
CA ILE A 4 5.77 2.52 -6.19
C ILE A 4 4.36 2.07 -6.55
N LEU A 5 3.55 2.99 -7.05
CA LEU A 5 2.16 2.73 -7.43
C LEU A 5 2.02 2.95 -8.94
N THR A 6 1.56 1.93 -9.67
CA THR A 6 1.31 2.08 -11.11
C THR A 6 0.07 2.94 -11.36
N PRO A 7 -0.05 3.61 -12.52
CA PRO A 7 -1.23 4.41 -12.84
C PRO A 7 -2.53 3.61 -12.77
N LYS A 8 -2.52 2.34 -13.19
CA LYS A 8 -3.71 1.47 -13.14
C LYS A 8 -4.12 1.17 -11.70
N ALA A 9 -3.15 0.86 -10.84
CA ALA A 9 -3.43 0.64 -9.43
C ALA A 9 -3.96 1.91 -8.75
N PHE A 10 -3.39 3.07 -9.07
CA PHE A 10 -3.88 4.35 -8.56
C PHE A 10 -5.34 4.60 -8.92
N GLU A 11 -5.72 4.45 -10.20
CA GLU A 11 -7.12 4.65 -10.62
C GLU A 11 -8.06 3.68 -9.90
N TRP A 12 -7.67 2.41 -9.75
CA TRP A 12 -8.48 1.44 -9.01
C TRP A 12 -8.66 1.85 -7.54
N TYR A 13 -7.59 2.24 -6.83
CA TYR A 13 -7.71 2.68 -5.44
C TYR A 13 -8.54 3.94 -5.30
N LYS A 14 -8.41 4.87 -6.25
CA LYS A 14 -9.18 6.10 -6.29
C LYS A 14 -10.67 5.83 -6.41
N GLU A 15 -11.07 4.90 -7.28
CA GLU A 15 -12.46 4.50 -7.46
C GLU A 15 -12.98 3.68 -6.26
N GLU A 16 -12.24 2.64 -5.83
CA GLU A 16 -12.69 1.71 -4.79
C GLU A 16 -12.82 2.37 -3.41
N LEU A 17 -11.91 3.31 -3.09
CA LEU A 17 -11.88 3.99 -1.79
C LEU A 17 -12.46 5.43 -1.86
N ASP A 18 -13.05 5.81 -3.00
CA ASP A 18 -13.56 7.17 -3.26
C ASP A 18 -12.56 8.25 -2.80
N LEU A 19 -11.33 8.18 -3.35
CA LEU A 19 -10.23 9.04 -2.92
C LEU A 19 -10.30 10.41 -3.57
N GLN A 20 -10.10 11.43 -2.75
CA GLN A 20 -10.05 12.83 -3.15
C GLN A 20 -8.64 13.40 -2.94
N GLU A 21 -8.33 14.50 -3.61
CA GLU A 21 -7.07 15.21 -3.39
C GLU A 21 -6.96 15.63 -1.91
N GLY A 22 -5.81 15.33 -1.30
CA GLY A 22 -5.56 15.51 0.13
C GLY A 22 -5.82 14.25 0.99
N ASP A 23 -6.48 13.23 0.46
CA ASP A 23 -6.64 11.96 1.16
C ASP A 23 -5.31 11.21 1.30
N ALA A 24 -5.26 10.33 2.29
CA ALA A 24 -4.12 9.45 2.50
C ALA A 24 -4.56 7.99 2.72
N VAL A 25 -3.73 7.07 2.22
CA VAL A 25 -3.95 5.62 2.27
C VAL A 25 -2.73 4.96 2.91
N ARG A 26 -2.98 4.22 3.98
CA ARG A 26 -1.99 3.49 4.75
C ARG A 26 -1.92 2.03 4.33
N PHE A 27 -0.71 1.54 4.11
CA PHE A 27 -0.42 0.11 4.07
C PHE A 27 0.20 -0.32 5.40
N PHE A 28 -0.33 -1.39 6.00
CA PHE A 28 0.09 -1.81 7.35
C PHE A 28 0.07 -3.34 7.50
N ALA A 29 0.85 -3.84 8.45
CA ALA A 29 0.90 -5.27 8.71
C ALA A 29 -0.35 -5.71 9.49
N ARG A 30 -1.04 -6.75 8.99
CA ARG A 30 -2.19 -7.34 9.68
C ARG A 30 -1.90 -8.78 10.04
N TYR A 31 -2.13 -9.13 11.30
CA TYR A 31 -2.03 -10.52 11.76
C TYR A 31 -3.13 -11.37 11.13
N GLY A 32 -2.75 -12.55 10.63
CA GLY A 32 -3.61 -13.44 9.87
C GLY A 32 -3.45 -13.24 8.36
N GLY A 33 -3.51 -14.35 7.62
CA GLY A 33 -3.35 -14.39 6.17
C GLY A 33 -2.14 -15.22 5.72
N CYS A 34 -1.98 -15.33 4.41
CA CYS A 34 -0.87 -16.02 3.76
C CYS A 34 -0.13 -15.01 2.86
N SER A 35 0.81 -14.26 3.44
CA SER A 35 1.74 -13.44 2.67
C SER A 35 2.97 -14.26 2.28
N THR A 36 3.53 -13.95 1.11
CA THR A 36 4.82 -14.47 0.64
C THR A 36 6.02 -13.89 1.40
N VAL A 37 5.81 -12.76 2.10
CA VAL A 37 6.88 -11.97 2.72
C VAL A 37 7.04 -12.37 4.19
N GLN A 38 5.96 -12.23 4.99
CA GLN A 38 5.95 -12.62 6.39
C GLN A 38 4.85 -13.66 6.64
N LYS A 39 5.26 -14.87 7.03
CA LYS A 39 4.31 -15.96 7.30
C LYS A 39 3.39 -15.60 8.44
N GLY A 40 2.08 -15.78 8.23
CA GLY A 40 1.05 -15.47 9.23
C GLY A 40 0.62 -14.01 9.28
N PHE A 41 1.13 -13.17 8.37
CA PHE A 41 0.68 -11.79 8.21
C PHE A 41 0.14 -11.56 6.80
N SER A 42 -0.65 -10.50 6.64
CA SER A 42 -1.12 -9.96 5.37
C SER A 42 -0.93 -8.45 5.36
N LEU A 43 -1.04 -7.85 4.18
CA LEU A 43 -1.03 -6.40 4.03
C LEU A 43 -2.46 -5.86 4.16
N GLY A 44 -2.68 -4.98 5.13
CA GLY A 44 -3.90 -4.19 5.26
C GLY A 44 -3.79 -2.89 4.49
N VAL A 45 -4.95 -2.38 4.05
CA VAL A 45 -5.09 -1.08 3.39
C VAL A 45 -6.23 -0.32 4.07
N ALA A 46 -6.02 0.95 4.40
CA ALA A 46 -7.05 1.81 4.97
C ALA A 46 -6.83 3.28 4.58
N LYS A 47 -7.91 4.07 4.48
CA LYS A 47 -7.80 5.52 4.53
C LYS A 47 -7.43 5.92 5.96
N ASP A 48 -6.31 6.59 6.14
CA ASP A 48 -5.77 6.96 7.44
C ASP A 48 -4.83 8.18 7.26
N GLU A 49 -4.59 8.93 8.32
CA GLU A 49 -3.68 10.08 8.29
C GLU A 49 -2.27 9.68 8.74
N PRO A 50 -1.20 10.13 8.06
CA PRO A 50 0.16 9.83 8.48
C PRO A 50 0.49 10.47 9.84
N VAL A 51 1.03 9.67 10.76
CA VAL A 51 1.50 10.14 12.08
C VAL A 51 3.02 10.21 12.11
N GLU A 52 3.70 9.10 11.83
CA GLU A 52 5.17 8.99 11.72
C GLU A 52 5.55 8.15 10.48
N PRO A 53 5.18 8.61 9.26
CA PRO A 53 5.39 7.83 8.04
C PRO A 53 6.88 7.65 7.80
N ARG A 54 7.30 6.39 7.61
CA ARG A 54 8.69 6.05 7.30
C ARG A 54 8.95 5.87 5.81
N ALA A 55 7.91 5.50 5.07
CA ALA A 55 7.90 5.46 3.60
C ALA A 55 6.59 6.09 3.11
N GLN A 56 6.68 6.94 2.09
CA GLN A 56 5.51 7.58 1.50
C GLN A 56 5.74 7.96 0.03
N THR A 57 4.66 8.01 -0.73
CA THR A 57 4.62 8.55 -2.11
C THR A 57 3.32 9.32 -2.31
N THR A 58 3.29 10.26 -3.25
CA THR A 58 2.08 11.04 -3.58
C THR A 58 1.80 10.92 -5.06
N VAL A 59 0.59 10.48 -5.40
CA VAL A 59 0.13 10.28 -6.79
C VAL A 59 -1.24 10.92 -6.93
N GLY A 60 -1.41 11.78 -7.94
CA GLY A 60 -2.70 12.43 -8.21
C GLY A 60 -3.27 13.22 -7.02
N GLY A 61 -2.42 13.76 -6.14
CA GLY A 61 -2.83 14.49 -4.95
C GLY A 61 -3.20 13.64 -3.73
N VAL A 62 -3.05 12.32 -3.83
CA VAL A 62 -3.32 11.36 -2.74
C VAL A 62 -2.00 10.79 -2.21
N THR A 63 -1.85 10.75 -0.89
CA THR A 63 -0.65 10.22 -0.24
C THR A 63 -0.81 8.74 0.09
N PHE A 64 0.15 7.92 -0.30
CA PHE A 64 0.22 6.50 0.02
C PHE A 64 1.42 6.27 0.92
N PHE A 65 1.24 5.63 2.08
CA PHE A 65 2.29 5.57 3.11
C PHE A 65 2.31 4.29 3.94
N VAL A 66 3.42 4.10 4.64
CA VAL A 66 3.65 3.09 5.67
C VAL A 66 4.26 3.77 6.89
N GLU A 67 3.67 3.52 8.05
CA GLU A 67 4.17 4.00 9.34
C GLU A 67 5.47 3.31 9.74
N ASP A 68 6.33 3.98 10.52
CA ASP A 68 7.58 3.38 11.02
C ASP A 68 7.33 2.04 11.76
N SER A 69 6.22 1.95 12.48
CA SER A 69 5.79 0.73 13.20
C SER A 69 5.50 -0.48 12.31
N ASP A 70 5.26 -0.28 11.02
CA ASP A 70 4.88 -1.33 10.06
C ASP A 70 6.01 -1.72 9.09
N ILE A 71 7.12 -0.97 9.07
CA ILE A 71 8.23 -1.15 8.12
C ILE A 71 8.88 -2.53 8.23
N TRP A 72 8.91 -3.12 9.42
CA TRP A 72 9.48 -4.45 9.65
C TRP A 72 8.82 -5.53 8.76
N TYR A 73 7.54 -5.36 8.38
CA TYR A 73 6.83 -6.31 7.53
C TYR A 73 7.47 -6.46 6.15
N PHE A 74 8.02 -5.37 5.63
CA PHE A 74 8.60 -5.31 4.30
C PHE A 74 10.06 -5.77 4.27
N ASP A 75 10.67 -6.06 5.43
CA ASP A 75 12.05 -6.58 5.54
C ASP A 75 13.08 -5.82 4.67
N ARG A 76 12.99 -4.48 4.66
CA ARG A 76 13.84 -3.55 3.87
C ARG A 76 13.63 -3.54 2.36
N HIS A 77 12.70 -4.35 1.85
CA HIS A 77 12.28 -4.35 0.45
C HIS A 77 11.36 -3.15 0.15
N ASN A 78 11.18 -2.85 -1.12
CA ASN A 78 10.25 -1.88 -1.65
C ASN A 78 8.85 -2.50 -1.79
N LEU A 79 7.83 -1.65 -1.76
CA LEU A 79 6.46 -2.03 -2.02
C LEU A 79 6.07 -1.52 -3.41
N ILE A 80 5.88 -2.43 -4.34
CA ILE A 80 5.33 -2.14 -5.67
C ILE A 80 3.88 -2.60 -5.68
N ILE A 81 3.00 -1.67 -6.06
CA ILE A 81 1.56 -1.88 -6.13
C ILE A 81 1.16 -1.74 -7.58
N ASP A 82 0.68 -2.83 -8.15
CA ASP A 82 0.21 -2.90 -9.54
C ASP A 82 -1.24 -3.41 -9.58
N PHE A 83 -1.82 -3.47 -10.77
CA PHE A 83 -3.19 -3.92 -10.98
C PHE A 83 -3.23 -5.11 -11.92
N ASN A 84 -3.81 -6.23 -11.45
CA ASN A 84 -4.00 -7.42 -12.27
C ASN A 84 -5.35 -7.34 -12.98
N GLU A 85 -5.33 -7.04 -14.29
CA GLU A 85 -6.53 -6.92 -15.11
C GLU A 85 -7.33 -8.23 -15.26
N GLN A 86 -6.69 -9.39 -15.10
CA GLN A 86 -7.38 -10.68 -15.22
C GLN A 86 -8.18 -11.01 -13.95
N ALA A 87 -7.59 -10.72 -12.79
CA ALA A 87 -8.22 -10.92 -11.49
C ALA A 87 -9.07 -9.72 -11.04
N ASN A 88 -8.91 -8.58 -11.73
CA ASN A 88 -9.56 -7.30 -11.43
C ASN A 88 -9.30 -6.82 -10.00
N GLU A 89 -8.06 -6.95 -9.53
CA GLU A 89 -7.64 -6.59 -8.17
C GLU A 89 -6.21 -6.04 -8.14
N PRO A 90 -5.86 -5.23 -7.12
CA PRO A 90 -4.48 -4.83 -6.87
C PRO A 90 -3.61 -6.04 -6.49
N VAL A 91 -2.37 -5.99 -6.94
CA VAL A 91 -1.34 -6.96 -6.56
C VAL A 91 -0.17 -6.24 -5.90
N PHE A 92 0.40 -6.87 -4.88
CA PHE A 92 1.51 -6.35 -4.11
C PHE A 92 2.76 -7.18 -4.41
N ILE A 93 3.81 -6.51 -4.86
CA ILE A 93 5.11 -7.12 -5.17
C ILE A 93 6.12 -6.49 -4.21
N ILE A 94 6.85 -7.33 -3.48
CA ILE A 94 7.85 -6.91 -2.50
C ILE A 94 9.24 -7.28 -3.03
N GLU A 95 10.10 -6.29 -3.29
CA GLU A 95 11.41 -6.44 -3.97
C GLU A 95 12.58 -5.68 -3.33
#